data_AF-A0A9Q1CRT9-F1
#
_entry.id   AF-A0A9Q1CRT9-F1
#
_cell.length_a   1.000
_cell.length_b   1.000
_cell.length_c   1.000
_cell.angle_alpha   90.00
_cell.angle_beta   90.00
_cell.angle_gamma   90.00
#
_symmetry.space_group_name_H-M   'P 1'
#
loop_
_entity.id
_entity.type
_entity.pdbx_description
1 polymer ?
#
loop_
_entity_poly.entity_id
_entity_poly.type
_entity_poly.pdbx_seq_one_letter_code
_entity_poly.pdbx_strand_id
1 'polypeptide(L)'
;MDVTNIYLPYTDYRPKINGFVKSRCQELWDSSPENKLYQIRPTVGSGGHGAPSKRRDDIVLTRARIGHTYLTHAYLLHGDERPYCIPCDCAVTVSHILVDYLKTLFEQTDPSLILGFLKESKLYKSF
;
A
#
# COMPACT_ATOMS: atom_id res chain seq x y z
N MET A 1 4.94 20.05 -50.64
CA MET A 1 5.59 19.72 -49.36
C MET A 1 6.75 18.80 -49.68
N ASP A 2 7.97 19.30 -49.54
CA ASP A 2 9.18 18.49 -49.79
C ASP A 2 9.32 17.44 -48.70
N VAL A 3 9.29 16.17 -49.11
CA VAL A 3 9.54 15.04 -48.21
C VAL A 3 11.06 14.95 -48.05
N THR A 4 11.60 15.54 -46.99
CA THR A 4 13.00 15.38 -46.64
C THR A 4 13.24 13.95 -46.14
N ASN A 5 14.15 13.24 -46.81
CA ASN A 5 14.58 11.89 -46.45
C ASN A 5 15.49 11.95 -45.22
N ILE A 6 14.89 12.22 -44.06
CA ILE A 6 15.58 12.24 -42.77
C ILE A 6 15.46 10.84 -42.18
N TYR A 7 16.60 10.20 -41.92
CA TYR A 7 16.64 8.92 -41.22
C TYR A 7 16.24 9.11 -39.76
N LEU A 8 14.96 8.86 -39.46
CA LEU A 8 14.45 8.88 -38.10
C LEU A 8 14.94 7.62 -37.36
N PRO A 9 15.72 7.76 -36.28
CA PRO A 9 16.14 6.61 -35.51
C PRO A 9 14.91 5.97 -34.86
N TYR A 10 14.83 4.64 -34.92
CA TYR A 10 13.69 3.88 -34.40
C TYR A 10 13.41 4.15 -32.90
N THR A 11 14.41 4.64 -32.17
CA THR A 11 14.32 5.04 -30.77
C THR A 11 13.29 6.14 -30.52
N ASP A 12 13.04 7.01 -31.49
CA ASP A 12 12.13 8.15 -31.35
C ASP A 12 10.66 7.71 -31.25
N TYR A 13 10.34 6.50 -31.71
CA TYR A 13 9.03 5.91 -31.55
C TYR A 13 8.84 5.27 -30.17
N ARG A 14 9.92 4.97 -29.43
CA ARG A 14 9.85 4.28 -28.13
C ARG A 14 8.98 5.02 -27.11
N PRO A 15 9.08 6.37 -26.93
CA PRO A 15 8.21 7.07 -25.98
C PRO A 15 6.73 6.97 -26.32
N LYS A 16 6.38 7.04 -27.62
CA LYS A 16 4.99 6.92 -28.09
C LYS A 16 4.45 5.52 -27.84
N ILE A 17 5.23 4.49 -28.17
CA ILE A 17 4.87 3.08 -27.94
C ILE A 17 4.72 2.82 -26.45
N ASN A 18 5.69 3.23 -25.63
CA ASN A 18 5.64 3.05 -24.18
C ASN A 18 4.47 3.80 -23.55
N GLY A 19 4.17 5.00 -24.04
CA GLY A 19 3.01 5.79 -23.61
C GLY A 19 1.70 5.06 -23.89
N PHE A 20 1.53 4.52 -25.10
CA PHE A 20 0.36 3.74 -25.49
C PHE A 20 0.21 2.45 -24.68
N VAL A 21 1.30 1.68 -24.51
CA VAL A 21 1.27 0.46 -23.70
C VAL A 21 0.91 0.79 -22.25
N LYS A 22 1.52 1.83 -21.68
CA LYS A 22 1.22 2.27 -20.31
C LYS A 22 -0.23 2.71 -20.16
N SER A 23 -0.80 3.45 -21.12
CA SER A 23 -2.21 3.86 -21.06
C SER A 23 -3.14 2.67 -21.11
N ARG A 24 -2.89 1.70 -22.01
CA ARG A 24 -3.68 0.46 -22.08
C ARG A 24 -3.57 -0.38 -20.82
N CYS A 25 -2.38 -0.50 -20.25
CA CYS A 25 -2.22 -1.18 -18.96
C CYS A 25 -2.98 -0.46 -17.84
N GLN A 26 -2.98 0.88 -17.83
CA GLN A 26 -3.73 1.67 -16.86
C GLN A 26 -5.24 1.48 -17.02
N GLU A 27 -5.78 1.54 -18.24
CA GLU A 27 -7.20 1.31 -18.53
C GLU A 27 -7.66 -0.08 -18.05
N LEU A 28 -6.85 -1.12 -18.29
CA LEU A 28 -7.13 -2.48 -17.80
C LEU A 28 -7.00 -2.60 -16.27
N TRP A 29 -6.14 -1.79 -15.66
CA TRP A 29 -6.00 -1.75 -14.21
C TRP A 29 -7.19 -1.07 -13.54
N ASP A 30 -7.64 0.05 -14.12
CA ASP A 30 -8.80 0.82 -13.66
C ASP A 30 -10.12 0.04 -13.79
N SER A 31 -10.20 -0.91 -14.73
CA SER A 31 -11.37 -1.79 -14.88
C SER A 31 -11.44 -2.91 -13.84
N SER A 32 -10.46 -3.02 -12.94
CA SER A 32 -10.39 -4.04 -11.88
C SER A 32 -10.42 -3.44 -10.47
N PRO A 33 -11.48 -2.68 -10.08
CA PRO A 33 -11.51 -1.93 -8.83
C PRO A 33 -11.57 -2.81 -7.57
N GLU A 34 -12.03 -4.06 -7.69
CA GLU A 34 -12.10 -5.02 -6.58
C GLU A 34 -10.74 -5.64 -6.21
N ASN A 35 -9.69 -5.36 -7.00
CA ASN A 35 -8.36 -5.86 -6.71
C ASN A 35 -7.75 -5.15 -5.50
N LYS A 36 -7.39 -5.90 -4.46
CA LYS A 36 -6.71 -5.37 -3.26
C LYS A 36 -5.46 -4.55 -3.61
N LEU A 37 -4.72 -4.95 -4.63
CA LEU A 37 -3.53 -4.22 -5.12
C LEU A 37 -3.90 -2.89 -5.78
N TYR A 38 -5.05 -2.79 -6.44
CA TYR A 38 -5.53 -1.55 -7.07
C TYR A 38 -5.77 -0.48 -6.01
N GLN A 39 -6.40 -0.84 -4.89
CA GLN A 39 -6.62 0.06 -3.75
C GLN A 39 -5.33 0.62 -3.15
N ILE A 40 -4.25 -0.18 -3.18
CA ILE A 40 -2.92 0.21 -2.66
C ILE A 40 -2.15 1.04 -3.70
N ARG A 41 -2.28 0.70 -4.98
CA ARG A 41 -1.53 1.29 -6.08
C ARG A 41 -2.42 1.45 -7.31
N PRO A 42 -3.16 2.56 -7.43
CA PRO A 42 -4.06 2.78 -8.55
C PRO A 42 -3.31 3.13 -9.84
N THR A 43 -2.06 3.61 -9.78
CA THR A 43 -1.31 4.01 -10.98
C THR A 43 -0.24 2.98 -11.37
N VAL A 44 -0.30 2.51 -12.61
CA VAL A 44 0.66 1.58 -13.22
C VAL A 44 2.00 2.31 -13.46
N GLY A 45 3.09 1.73 -12.95
CA GLY A 45 4.43 2.25 -13.16
C GLY A 45 4.84 3.45 -12.28
N SER A 46 4.00 3.93 -11.35
CA SER A 46 4.42 4.86 -10.30
C SER A 46 5.23 4.13 -9.22
N GLY A 47 6.46 3.73 -9.56
CA GLY A 47 7.35 2.99 -8.69
C GLY A 47 8.35 3.92 -8.02
N GLY A 48 7.90 4.70 -7.04
CA GLY A 48 8.79 5.41 -6.14
C GLY A 48 8.66 4.84 -4.74
N HIS A 49 9.38 3.76 -4.44
CA HIS A 49 9.85 3.63 -3.07
C HIS A 49 10.75 4.84 -2.88
N GLY A 50 10.31 5.78 -2.05
CA GLY A 50 11.13 6.93 -1.68
C GLY A 50 12.44 6.41 -1.11
N ALA A 51 13.55 6.91 -1.64
CA ALA A 51 14.92 6.49 -1.35
C ALA A 51 15.24 5.01 -1.70
N PRO A 52 16.51 4.70 -2.03
CA PRO A 52 16.97 3.32 -2.16
C PRO A 52 16.77 2.59 -0.82
N SER A 53 15.79 1.70 -0.80
CA SER A 53 15.46 0.83 0.31
C SER A 53 16.15 -0.53 0.13
N LYS A 54 16.45 -1.24 1.22
CA LYS A 54 16.96 -2.61 1.12
C LYS A 54 15.84 -3.48 0.56
N ARG A 55 16.13 -4.32 -0.44
CA ARG A 55 15.17 -5.27 -1.04
C ARG A 55 14.30 -6.02 -0.02
N ARG A 56 14.87 -6.36 1.14
CA ARG A 56 14.14 -7.03 2.24
C ARG A 56 12.99 -6.17 2.77
N ASP A 57 13.20 -4.88 2.95
CA ASP A 57 12.22 -3.96 3.51
C ASP A 57 11.07 -3.73 2.52
N ASP A 58 11.37 -3.64 1.22
CA ASP A 58 10.34 -3.57 0.16
C ASP A 58 9.46 -4.82 0.13
N ILE A 59 10.04 -6.01 0.34
CA ILE A 59 9.29 -7.26 0.41
C ILE A 59 8.35 -7.26 1.62
N VAL A 60 8.85 -6.85 2.79
CA VAL A 60 8.04 -6.77 4.02
C VAL A 60 6.90 -5.77 3.84
N LEU A 61 7.19 -4.57 3.33
CA LEU A 61 6.18 -3.54 3.08
C LEU A 61 5.14 -3.99 2.06
N THR A 62 5.56 -4.60 0.96
CA THR A 62 4.64 -5.12 -0.05
C THR A 62 3.70 -6.16 0.55
N ARG A 63 4.23 -7.15 1.29
CA ARG A 63 3.43 -8.19 1.95
C ARG A 63 2.46 -7.60 2.97
N ALA A 64 2.92 -6.64 3.78
CA ALA A 64 2.07 -5.97 4.75
C ALA A 64 0.93 -5.21 4.07
N ARG A 65 1.21 -4.45 3.00
CA ARG A 65 0.20 -3.67 2.26
C ARG A 65 -0.92 -4.54 1.71
N ILE A 66 -0.61 -5.71 1.15
CA ILE A 66 -1.63 -6.66 0.64
C ILE A 66 -2.31 -7.48 1.74
N GLY A 67 -1.94 -7.29 3.01
CA GLY A 67 -2.53 -7.99 4.15
C GLY A 67 -1.96 -9.39 4.40
N HIS A 68 -0.81 -9.75 3.81
CA HIS A 68 -0.12 -11.02 4.06
C HIS A 68 0.71 -10.93 5.36
N THR A 69 0.04 -10.69 6.47
CA THR A 69 0.61 -10.78 7.82
C THR A 69 -0.03 -11.95 8.56
N TYR A 70 0.65 -12.48 9.58
CA TYR A 70 0.07 -13.55 10.38
C TYR A 70 -1.31 -13.17 10.93
N LEU A 71 -1.43 -11.98 11.52
CA LEU A 71 -2.68 -11.53 12.15
C LEU A 71 -3.87 -11.47 11.19
N THR A 72 -3.65 -11.03 9.94
CA THR A 72 -4.73 -10.84 8.96
C THR A 72 -4.91 -12.03 8.01
N HIS A 73 -4.04 -13.04 8.06
CA HIS A 73 -3.98 -14.11 7.05
C HIS A 73 -3.88 -15.53 7.64
N ALA A 74 -3.57 -15.68 8.94
CA ALA A 74 -3.48 -16.98 9.60
C ALA A 74 -4.82 -17.75 9.57
N TYR A 75 -5.95 -17.04 9.64
CA TYR A 75 -7.27 -17.67 9.58
C TYR A 75 -7.47 -18.49 8.29
N LEU A 76 -6.90 -18.07 7.15
CA LEU A 76 -6.97 -18.83 5.90
C LEU A 76 -6.12 -20.11 5.93
N LEU A 77 -5.04 -20.12 6.71
CA LEU A 77 -4.17 -21.28 6.87
C LEU A 77 -4.78 -22.31 7.82
N HIS A 78 -5.48 -21.85 8.85
CA HIS A 78 -6.11 -22.69 9.85
C HIS A 78 -7.55 -23.09 9.52
N GLY A 79 -8.18 -22.40 8.56
CA GLY A 79 -9.60 -22.59 8.25
C GLY A 79 -10.53 -21.94 9.28
N ASP A 80 -10.01 -21.02 10.08
CA ASP A 80 -10.75 -20.31 11.12
C ASP A 80 -11.58 -19.16 10.53
N GLU A 81 -12.43 -18.56 11.36
CA GLU A 81 -13.16 -17.35 11.00
C GLU A 81 -12.23 -16.15 10.83
N ARG A 82 -12.64 -15.24 9.94
CA ARG A 82 -11.87 -14.03 9.66
C ARG A 82 -11.80 -13.15 10.91
N PRO A 83 -10.61 -12.64 11.29
CA PRO A 83 -10.49 -11.79 12.46
C PRO A 83 -11.32 -10.51 12.31
N TYR A 84 -12.04 -10.17 13.38
CA TYR A 84 -12.99 -9.07 13.43
C TYR A 84 -12.62 -8.07 14.52
N CYS A 85 -12.68 -6.77 14.20
CA CYS A 85 -12.42 -5.71 15.15
C CYS A 85 -13.73 -5.32 15.84
N ILE A 86 -13.83 -5.56 17.15
CA ILE A 86 -15.03 -5.27 17.94
C ILE A 86 -15.31 -3.76 18.05
N PRO A 87 -14.32 -2.89 18.37
CA PRO A 87 -14.57 -1.45 18.46
C PRO A 87 -15.02 -0.79 17.16
N CYS A 88 -14.56 -1.31 16.01
CA CYS A 88 -14.78 -0.69 14.71
C CYS A 88 -15.79 -1.45 13.84
N ASP A 89 -16.39 -2.52 14.38
CA ASP A 89 -17.37 -3.37 13.73
C ASP A 89 -17.02 -3.71 12.27
N CYS A 90 -15.78 -4.12 12.04
CA CYS A 90 -15.30 -4.45 10.69
C CYS A 90 -14.19 -5.51 10.70
N ALA A 91 -13.96 -6.12 9.54
CA ALA A 91 -12.90 -7.12 9.38
C ALA A 91 -11.50 -6.49 9.55
N VAL A 92 -10.63 -7.16 10.30
CA VAL A 92 -9.27 -6.66 10.57
C VAL A 92 -8.44 -6.67 9.28
N THR A 93 -7.87 -5.52 8.95
CA THR A 93 -6.89 -5.35 7.86
C THR A 93 -5.63 -4.67 8.37
N VAL A 94 -4.53 -4.74 7.62
CA VAL A 94 -3.27 -4.09 8.03
C VAL A 94 -3.41 -2.56 8.03
N SER A 95 -4.15 -1.98 7.08
CA SER A 95 -4.47 -0.54 7.09
C SER A 95 -5.31 -0.17 8.30
N HIS A 96 -6.30 -1.01 8.64
CA HIS A 96 -7.13 -0.82 9.81
C HIS A 96 -6.31 -0.77 11.11
N ILE A 97 -5.35 -1.69 11.28
CA ILE A 97 -4.48 -1.71 12.47
C ILE A 97 -3.57 -0.49 12.51
N LEU A 98 -2.96 -0.12 11.37
CA LEU A 98 -1.94 0.92 11.33
C LEU A 98 -2.49 2.34 11.35
N VAL A 99 -3.68 2.57 10.81
CA VAL A 99 -4.23 3.92 10.60
C VAL A 99 -5.47 4.14 11.44
N ASP A 100 -6.48 3.29 11.27
CA ASP A 100 -7.79 3.55 11.84
C ASP A 100 -7.84 3.21 13.34
N TYR A 101 -7.35 2.04 13.73
CA TYR A 101 -7.39 1.55 15.11
C TYR A 101 -6.56 2.44 16.04
N LEU A 102 -5.35 2.81 15.64
CA LEU A 102 -4.52 3.73 16.42
C LEU A 102 -5.20 5.10 16.54
N LYS A 103 -5.74 5.64 15.45
CA LYS A 103 -6.46 6.92 15.49
C LYS A 103 -7.65 6.87 16.45
N THR A 104 -8.51 5.86 16.34
CA THR A 104 -9.66 5.70 17.23
C THR A 104 -9.25 5.48 18.68
N LEU A 105 -8.14 4.77 18.91
CA LEU A 105 -7.60 4.55 20.24
C LEU A 105 -7.09 5.86 20.85
N PHE A 106 -6.48 6.76 20.09
CA PHE A 106 -6.13 8.09 20.59
C PHE A 106 -7.35 8.99 20.86
N GLU A 107 -8.44 8.83 20.10
CA GLU A 107 -9.65 9.66 20.22
C GLU A 107 -10.62 9.17 21.32
N GLN A 108 -10.68 7.87 21.58
CA GLN A 108 -11.66 7.25 22.49
C GLN A 108 -11.07 6.84 23.84
N THR A 109 -9.75 6.80 23.98
CA THR A 109 -9.10 6.34 25.22
C THR A 109 -8.75 7.52 26.10
N ASP A 110 -8.93 7.36 27.42
CA ASP A 110 -8.55 8.39 28.39
C ASP A 110 -7.07 8.79 28.22
N PRO A 111 -6.74 10.10 28.14
CA PRO A 111 -5.38 10.58 27.91
C PRO A 111 -4.34 10.03 28.91
N SER A 112 -4.75 9.66 30.12
CA SER A 112 -3.85 9.09 31.13
C SER A 112 -3.33 7.69 30.76
N LEU A 113 -4.15 6.87 30.10
CA LEU A 113 -3.77 5.52 29.65
C LEU A 113 -2.83 5.58 28.44
N ILE A 114 -3.05 6.57 27.55
CA ILE A 114 -2.16 6.86 26.42
C ILE A 114 -0.77 7.29 26.94
N LEU A 115 -0.73 8.15 27.94
CA LEU A 115 0.52 8.57 28.58
C LEU A 115 1.23 7.41 29.31
N GLY A 116 0.47 6.52 29.94
CA GLY A 116 0.99 5.27 30.53
C GLY A 116 1.66 4.39 29.47
N PHE A 117 0.97 4.12 28.37
CA PHE A 117 1.50 3.33 27.25
C PHE A 117 2.74 3.97 26.61
N LEU A 118 2.76 5.29 26.41
CA LEU A 118 3.92 6.00 25.86
C LEU A 118 5.15 5.96 26.78
N LYS A 119 4.91 5.95 28.10
CA LYS A 119 5.96 5.81 29.12
C LYS A 119 6.51 4.39 29.20
N GLU A 120 5.65 3.38 29.10
CA GLU A 120 6.02 1.95 29.10
C GLU A 120 6.72 1.52 27.81
N SER A 121 6.26 2.02 26.67
CA SER A 121 6.88 1.77 25.35
C SER A 121 8.19 2.53 25.13
N LYS A 122 8.62 3.36 26.09
CA LYS A 122 9.81 4.23 26.03
C LYS A 122 9.82 5.20 24.83
N LEU A 123 8.67 5.48 24.24
CA LEU A 123 8.52 6.41 23.11
C LEU A 123 8.56 7.88 23.55
N TYR A 124 8.30 8.14 24.84
CA TYR A 124 8.43 9.46 25.44
C TYR A 124 9.29 9.36 26.71
N LYS A 125 10.47 9.99 26.69
CA LYS A 125 11.31 10.15 27.88
C LYS A 125 10.84 11.37 28.66
N SER A 126 10.42 11.12 29.89
CA SER A 126 10.31 12.11 30.95
C SER A 126 11.58 12.98 30.99
N PHE A 127 11.40 14.30 31.05
CA PHE A 127 12.36 15.15 31.77
C PHE A 127 12.44 14.69 33.23
#